data_AF-A0A8S1KBH3-F1
#
_entry.id   AF-A0A8S1KBH3-F1
#
_cell.length_a   1.000
_cell.length_b   1.000
_cell.length_c   1.000
_cell.angle_alpha   90.00
_cell.angle_beta   90.00
_cell.angle_gamma   90.00
#
_symmetry.space_group_name_H-M   'P 1'
#
loop_
_entity.id
_entity.type
_entity.pdbx_description
1 polymer ?
#
loop_
_entity_poly.entity_id
_entity_poly.type
_entity_poly.pdbx_seq_one_letter_code
_entity_poly.pdbx_strand_id
1 'polypeptide(L)'
;MCSRGIFQLKFLQIFYCDYGGSSAKIRLFLPTLIEHPLLNQPKINLQMYMKRNSHPYLNGIYVNGYQKQISLKDLEDDQQILDRIALLRNSFGSQSLRHAGRKVTTLTPSIQGGWNENLFKTNIYPRHQMEIARTYPAVEAPDARIIPRDKPIDVYKKQADPYQLIQKPRLGVKKASNI
;
A
#
# COMPACT_ATOMS: atom_id res chain seq x y z
N MET A 1 -8.73 25.94 -20.63
CA MET A 1 -8.77 24.51 -20.41
C MET A 1 -9.81 23.94 -21.30
N CYS A 2 -9.38 22.91 -22.00
CA CYS A 2 -10.12 22.28 -23.07
C CYS A 2 -10.11 20.79 -22.79
N SER A 3 -11.23 20.12 -23.03
CA SER A 3 -11.32 18.66 -23.02
C SER A 3 -11.84 18.25 -24.38
N ARG A 4 -11.05 17.44 -25.11
CA ARG A 4 -11.42 16.92 -26.44
C ARG A 4 -11.86 18.01 -27.43
N GLY A 5 -11.15 19.14 -27.47
CA GLY A 5 -11.45 20.25 -28.40
C GLY A 5 -12.54 21.23 -27.92
N ILE A 6 -13.18 20.95 -26.77
CA ILE A 6 -14.25 21.77 -26.19
C ILE A 6 -13.70 22.61 -25.04
N PHE A 7 -13.79 23.94 -25.18
CA PHE A 7 -13.49 24.86 -24.09
C PHE A 7 -14.51 24.73 -22.96
N GLN A 8 -14.01 24.65 -21.74
CA GLN A 8 -14.86 24.44 -20.57
C GLN A 8 -15.45 25.75 -20.05
N LEU A 9 -14.75 26.88 -20.24
CA LEU A 9 -15.28 28.20 -19.92
C LEU A 9 -16.27 28.64 -21.00
N LYS A 10 -17.51 28.93 -20.62
CA LYS A 10 -18.60 29.32 -21.53
C LYS A 10 -18.84 30.83 -21.51
N PHE A 11 -18.92 31.41 -20.31
CA PHE A 11 -19.08 32.85 -20.13
C PHE A 11 -17.94 33.39 -19.28
N LEU A 12 -17.36 34.50 -19.73
CA LEU A 12 -16.48 35.31 -18.90
C LEU A 12 -17.19 36.63 -18.65
N GLN A 13 -17.58 36.85 -17.40
CA GLN A 13 -18.31 38.05 -16.99
C GLN A 13 -17.37 38.97 -16.21
N ILE A 14 -17.33 40.24 -16.58
CA ILE A 14 -16.54 41.28 -15.92
C ILE A 14 -17.51 42.21 -15.20
N PHE A 15 -17.34 42.34 -13.89
CA PHE A 15 -18.10 43.28 -13.06
C PHE A 15 -17.18 44.42 -12.62
N TYR A 16 -17.61 45.66 -12.81
CA TYR A 16 -16.86 46.85 -12.40
C TYR A 16 -17.78 48.01 -12.03
N CYS A 17 -17.27 48.99 -11.30
CA CYS A 17 -17.99 50.23 -10.95
C CYS A 17 -17.57 51.38 -11.87
N ASP A 18 -18.48 52.29 -12.20
CA ASP A 18 -18.21 53.55 -12.93
C ASP A 18 -17.46 54.57 -12.07
N TYR A 19 -17.83 54.66 -10.79
CA TYR A 19 -17.28 55.63 -9.84
C TYR A 19 -16.66 54.89 -8.64
N GLY A 20 -15.33 54.77 -8.65
CA GLY A 20 -14.57 54.10 -7.58
C GLY A 20 -13.13 53.79 -7.97
N GLY A 21 -12.20 53.97 -7.03
CA GLY A 21 -10.76 53.80 -7.24
C GLY A 21 -10.39 52.35 -7.59
N SER A 22 -10.97 51.37 -6.90
CA SER A 22 -10.68 49.95 -7.15
C SER A 22 -11.02 49.45 -8.56
N SER A 23 -11.94 50.11 -9.27
CA SER A 23 -12.28 49.79 -10.68
C SER A 23 -11.59 50.69 -11.71
N ALA A 24 -10.74 51.64 -11.28
CA ALA A 24 -10.14 52.62 -12.17
C ALA A 24 -9.30 51.97 -13.28
N LYS A 25 -8.45 51.01 -12.92
CA LYS A 25 -7.59 50.33 -13.87
C LYS A 25 -8.38 49.52 -14.90
N ILE A 26 -9.42 48.81 -14.48
CA ILE A 26 -10.29 48.05 -15.39
C ILE A 26 -11.01 48.98 -16.36
N ARG A 27 -11.50 50.14 -15.91
CA ARG A 27 -12.13 51.11 -16.82
C ARG A 27 -11.17 51.60 -17.91
N LEU A 28 -9.91 51.85 -17.54
CA LEU A 28 -8.87 52.26 -18.49
C LEU A 28 -8.48 51.12 -19.44
N PHE A 29 -8.40 49.89 -18.93
CA PHE A 29 -8.00 48.71 -19.70
C PHE A 29 -9.13 48.11 -20.54
N LEU A 30 -10.37 48.47 -20.27
CA LEU A 30 -11.56 47.89 -20.92
C LEU A 30 -11.53 47.91 -22.45
N PRO A 31 -11.19 49.04 -23.12
CA PRO A 31 -11.20 49.12 -24.59
C PRO A 31 -10.17 48.18 -25.21
N THR A 32 -8.94 48.18 -24.68
CA THR A 32 -7.86 47.32 -25.17
C THR A 32 -8.10 45.85 -24.83
N LEU A 33 -8.76 45.58 -23.70
CA LEU A 33 -9.10 44.24 -23.26
C LEU A 33 -10.09 43.56 -24.22
N ILE A 34 -11.10 44.28 -24.73
CA ILE A 34 -12.10 43.72 -25.65
C ILE A 34 -11.45 43.24 -26.96
N GLU A 35 -10.49 43.98 -27.47
CA GLU A 35 -9.75 43.64 -28.69
C GLU A 35 -8.72 42.53 -28.47
N HIS A 36 -8.40 42.22 -27.21
CA HIS A 36 -7.34 41.29 -26.87
C HIS A 36 -7.65 39.86 -27.39
N PRO A 37 -6.70 39.18 -28.07
CA PRO A 37 -6.91 37.87 -28.69
C PRO A 37 -7.27 36.76 -27.69
N LEU A 38 -7.00 36.96 -26.40
CA LEU A 38 -7.43 36.01 -25.36
C LEU A 38 -8.96 35.97 -25.19
N LEU A 39 -9.63 37.08 -25.47
CA LEU A 39 -11.07 37.27 -25.33
C LEU A 39 -11.79 37.28 -26.67
N ASN A 40 -11.10 37.72 -27.72
CA ASN A 40 -11.60 37.69 -29.10
C ASN A 40 -11.54 36.26 -29.68
N GLN A 41 -12.25 35.34 -29.03
CA GLN A 41 -12.40 33.97 -29.47
C GLN A 41 -13.89 33.63 -29.59
N PRO A 42 -14.35 33.04 -30.71
CA PRO A 42 -15.77 32.79 -30.96
C PRO A 42 -16.41 31.80 -29.97
N LYS A 43 -15.59 31.12 -29.15
CA LYS A 43 -16.04 30.07 -28.23
C LYS A 43 -16.31 30.59 -26.81
N ILE A 44 -15.88 31.80 -26.46
CA ILE A 44 -16.05 32.37 -25.12
C ILE A 44 -16.94 33.60 -25.23
N ASN A 45 -18.08 33.58 -24.53
CA ASN A 45 -18.96 34.74 -24.48
C ASN A 45 -18.47 35.72 -23.41
N LEU A 46 -17.91 36.85 -23.86
CA LEU A 46 -17.55 37.96 -22.99
C LEU A 46 -18.81 38.76 -22.63
N GLN A 47 -19.02 39.00 -21.34
CA GLN A 47 -20.11 39.83 -20.84
C GLN A 47 -19.56 40.84 -19.85
N MET A 48 -20.12 42.04 -19.86
CA MET A 48 -19.62 43.15 -19.05
C MET A 48 -20.78 43.80 -18.35
N TYR A 49 -20.64 43.98 -17.05
CA TYR A 49 -21.69 44.47 -16.17
C TYR A 49 -21.15 45.60 -15.31
N MET A 50 -21.81 46.75 -15.41
CA MET A 50 -21.56 47.85 -14.49
C MET A 50 -22.36 47.63 -13.20
N LYS A 51 -21.67 47.49 -12.07
CA LYS A 51 -22.27 47.32 -10.74
C LYS A 51 -21.77 48.42 -9.81
N ARG A 52 -22.64 49.39 -9.49
CA ARG A 52 -22.32 50.50 -8.59
C ARG A 52 -22.01 50.00 -7.18
N ASN A 53 -21.15 50.74 -6.48
CA ASN A 53 -20.78 50.50 -5.08
C ASN A 53 -20.25 49.08 -4.81
N SER A 54 -19.56 48.48 -5.78
CA SER A 54 -19.02 47.12 -5.66
C SER A 54 -17.57 47.08 -6.17
N HIS A 55 -16.73 46.29 -5.49
CA HIS A 55 -15.37 46.02 -5.98
C HIS A 55 -15.43 45.19 -7.26
N PRO A 56 -14.46 45.37 -8.18
CA PRO A 56 -14.49 44.63 -9.42
C PRO A 56 -14.08 43.17 -9.24
N TYR A 57 -14.70 42.30 -10.03
CA TYR A 57 -14.39 40.88 -10.05
C TYR A 57 -14.70 40.27 -11.42
N LEU A 58 -14.03 39.16 -11.70
CA LEU A 58 -14.36 38.27 -12.81
C LEU A 58 -15.23 37.14 -12.32
N ASN A 59 -16.21 36.74 -13.12
CA ASN A 59 -16.98 35.53 -12.91
C ASN A 59 -16.86 34.64 -14.16
N GLY A 60 -16.24 33.48 -14.00
CA GLY A 60 -16.17 32.45 -15.04
C GLY A 60 -17.28 31.42 -14.85
N ILE A 61 -18.17 31.28 -15.83
CA ILE A 61 -19.22 30.26 -15.85
C ILE A 61 -18.80 29.16 -16.82
N TYR A 62 -18.70 27.94 -16.31
CA TYR A 62 -18.25 26.78 -17.07
C TYR A 62 -19.44 25.99 -17.66
N VAL A 63 -19.17 25.14 -18.65
CA VAL A 63 -20.18 24.34 -19.35
C VAL A 63 -21.00 23.46 -18.40
N ASN A 64 -20.37 22.97 -17.32
CA ASN A 64 -21.04 22.16 -16.29
C ASN A 64 -21.83 22.97 -15.25
N GLY A 65 -21.95 24.29 -15.43
CA GLY A 65 -22.65 25.18 -14.50
C GLY A 65 -21.81 25.64 -13.30
N TYR A 66 -20.58 25.14 -13.14
CA TYR A 66 -19.68 25.64 -12.10
C TYR A 66 -19.38 27.12 -12.32
N GLN A 67 -19.25 27.87 -11.23
CA GLN A 67 -18.92 29.28 -11.26
C GLN A 67 -17.67 29.54 -10.42
N LYS A 68 -16.75 30.33 -10.97
CA LYS A 68 -15.52 30.72 -10.28
C LYS A 68 -15.38 32.24 -10.33
N GLN A 69 -15.42 32.85 -9.15
CA GLN A 69 -15.24 34.28 -8.99
C GLN A 69 -13.81 34.60 -8.54
N ILE A 70 -13.21 35.63 -9.13
CA ILE A 70 -11.87 36.12 -8.80
C ILE A 70 -11.93 37.63 -8.68
N SER A 71 -11.48 38.18 -7.55
CA SER A 71 -11.41 39.62 -7.36
C SER A 71 -10.36 40.26 -8.28
N LEU A 72 -10.66 41.48 -8.71
CA LEU A 72 -9.74 42.35 -9.44
C LEU A 72 -9.41 43.63 -8.65
N LYS A 73 -9.65 43.59 -7.34
CA LYS A 73 -9.37 44.70 -6.43
C LYS A 73 -7.85 44.90 -6.31
N ASP A 74 -7.41 46.16 -6.30
CA ASP A 74 -6.03 46.56 -6.04
C ASP A 74 -4.99 46.01 -7.04
N LEU A 75 -5.43 45.74 -8.29
CA LEU A 75 -4.53 45.39 -9.39
C LEU A 75 -4.06 46.66 -10.10
N GLU A 76 -2.75 46.88 -10.14
CA GLU A 76 -2.13 48.05 -10.76
C GLU A 76 -1.66 47.76 -12.19
N ASP A 77 -1.33 46.51 -12.50
CA ASP A 77 -0.78 46.11 -13.80
C ASP A 77 -1.82 45.40 -14.67
N ASP A 78 -1.86 45.76 -15.95
CA ASP A 78 -2.75 45.17 -16.94
C ASP A 78 -2.43 43.69 -17.14
N GLN A 79 -1.15 43.31 -17.03
CA GLN A 79 -0.72 41.92 -17.13
C GLN A 79 -1.36 41.05 -16.03
N GLN A 80 -1.52 41.57 -14.81
CA GLN A 80 -2.16 40.83 -13.73
C GLN A 80 -3.63 40.54 -14.02
N ILE A 81 -4.34 41.47 -14.67
CA ILE A 81 -5.74 41.26 -15.10
C ILE A 81 -5.79 40.17 -16.17
N LEU A 82 -4.89 40.22 -17.15
CA LEU A 82 -4.76 39.19 -18.19
C LEU A 82 -4.44 37.82 -17.59
N ASP A 83 -3.59 37.75 -16.57
CA ASP A 83 -3.24 36.51 -15.88
C ASP A 83 -4.46 35.91 -15.15
N ARG A 84 -5.32 36.74 -14.55
CA ARG A 84 -6.57 36.26 -13.92
C ARG A 84 -7.57 35.75 -14.95
N ILE A 85 -7.68 36.41 -16.10
CA ILE A 85 -8.48 35.93 -17.22
C ILE A 85 -7.92 34.61 -17.76
N ALA A 86 -6.61 34.53 -17.95
CA ALA A 86 -5.93 33.32 -18.38
C ALA A 86 -6.13 32.18 -17.38
N LEU A 87 -6.13 32.45 -16.07
CA LEU A 87 -6.41 31.45 -15.03
C LEU A 87 -7.83 30.90 -15.15
N LEU A 88 -8.86 31.75 -15.29
CA LEU A 88 -10.24 31.30 -15.51
C LEU A 88 -10.37 30.51 -16.80
N ARG A 89 -9.79 31.04 -17.88
CA ARG A 89 -9.75 30.35 -19.17
C ARG A 89 -9.08 29.00 -19.03
N ASN A 90 -7.96 28.88 -18.31
CA ASN A 90 -7.10 27.69 -18.17
C ASN A 90 -7.48 26.75 -17.03
N SER A 91 -8.59 27.00 -16.34
CA SER A 91 -9.11 26.07 -15.33
C SER A 91 -10.27 25.22 -15.85
N PHE A 92 -10.48 24.10 -15.19
CA PHE A 92 -11.71 23.31 -15.32
C PHE A 92 -12.81 23.91 -14.44
N GLY A 93 -14.05 23.59 -14.74
CA GLY A 93 -15.22 23.94 -13.91
C GLY A 93 -15.30 23.09 -12.63
N SER A 94 -14.23 23.00 -11.86
CA SER A 94 -14.18 22.24 -10.61
C SER A 94 -13.25 22.92 -9.62
N GLN A 95 -13.30 22.49 -8.38
CA GLN A 95 -12.27 22.86 -7.40
C GLN A 95 -10.89 22.38 -7.87
N SER A 96 -9.86 23.08 -7.39
CA SER A 96 -8.47 22.70 -7.65
C SER A 96 -8.17 21.32 -7.08
N LEU A 97 -7.53 20.48 -7.89
CA LEU A 97 -7.09 19.17 -7.44
C LEU A 97 -5.97 19.30 -6.41
N ARG A 98 -5.91 18.36 -5.47
CA ARG A 98 -4.80 18.28 -4.51
C ARG A 98 -3.55 17.84 -5.26
N HIS A 99 -2.42 18.49 -4.97
CA HIS A 99 -1.13 18.17 -5.59
C HIS A 99 -0.40 17.00 -4.91
N ALA A 100 -0.84 16.58 -3.73
CA ALA A 100 -0.25 15.46 -2.99
C ALA A 100 -0.76 14.10 -3.52
N GLY A 101 0.07 13.06 -3.37
CA GLY A 101 -0.29 11.67 -3.71
C GLY A 101 0.04 11.27 -5.16
N ARG A 102 -0.74 10.33 -5.71
CA ARG A 102 -0.52 9.78 -7.07
C ARG A 102 -0.86 10.84 -8.12
N LYS A 103 0.12 11.20 -8.95
CA LYS A 103 -0.01 12.24 -9.99
C LYS A 103 -0.65 11.75 -11.30
N VAL A 104 -0.82 10.44 -11.45
CA VAL A 104 -1.40 9.81 -12.63
C VAL A 104 -2.68 9.10 -12.21
N THR A 105 -3.78 9.48 -12.84
CA THR A 105 -5.09 8.84 -12.69
C THR A 105 -5.38 8.03 -13.95
N THR A 106 -5.60 6.73 -13.80
CA THR A 106 -5.95 5.84 -14.91
C THR A 106 -7.16 5.00 -14.52
N LEU A 107 -8.08 4.80 -15.48
CA LEU A 107 -9.17 3.85 -15.33
C LEU A 107 -8.70 2.40 -15.53
N THR A 108 -7.61 2.23 -16.28
CA THR A 108 -6.97 0.96 -16.60
C THR A 108 -5.57 0.92 -15.95
N PRO A 109 -5.46 0.47 -14.68
CA PRO A 109 -4.18 0.46 -13.97
C PRO A 109 -3.21 -0.61 -14.47
N SER A 110 -3.70 -1.70 -15.08
CA SER A 110 -2.89 -2.75 -15.70
C SER A 110 -3.40 -3.05 -17.10
N ILE A 111 -2.47 -3.41 -17.99
CA ILE A 111 -2.75 -3.84 -19.37
C ILE A 111 -2.82 -5.36 -19.45
N GLN A 112 -1.90 -6.06 -18.77
CA GLN A 112 -1.77 -7.52 -18.81
C GLN A 112 -2.70 -8.23 -17.81
N GLY A 113 -3.18 -7.50 -16.79
CA GLY A 113 -3.89 -8.05 -15.65
C GLY A 113 -3.18 -7.70 -14.34
N GLY A 114 -3.95 -7.55 -13.26
CA GLY A 114 -3.36 -7.47 -11.92
C GLY A 114 -2.86 -8.85 -11.48
N TRP A 115 -1.92 -8.87 -10.53
CA TRP A 115 -1.54 -10.12 -9.90
C TRP A 115 -2.74 -10.73 -9.16
N ASN A 116 -2.91 -12.04 -9.27
CA ASN A 116 -3.82 -12.82 -8.44
C ASN A 116 -3.12 -14.11 -7.98
N GLU A 117 -3.67 -14.75 -6.95
CA GLU A 117 -3.07 -15.93 -6.31
C GLU A 117 -2.86 -17.08 -7.30
N ASN A 118 -3.80 -17.27 -8.22
CA ASN A 118 -3.79 -18.33 -9.21
C ASN A 118 -3.03 -17.98 -10.51
N LEU A 119 -2.38 -16.80 -10.58
CA LEU A 119 -1.73 -16.32 -11.81
C LEU A 119 -0.57 -17.23 -12.23
N PHE A 120 0.19 -17.70 -11.24
CA PHE A 120 1.35 -18.54 -11.46
C PHE A 120 1.10 -19.94 -10.89
N LYS A 121 1.41 -20.97 -11.68
CA LYS A 121 1.31 -22.39 -11.26
C LYS A 121 2.15 -22.75 -10.03
N THR A 122 3.14 -21.92 -9.67
CA THR A 122 3.94 -22.07 -8.46
C THR A 122 3.22 -21.62 -7.18
N ASN A 123 2.13 -20.87 -7.33
CA ASN A 123 1.27 -20.37 -6.25
C ASN A 123 -0.07 -21.10 -6.26
N ILE A 124 -0.10 -22.42 -6.50
CA ILE A 124 -1.35 -23.17 -6.33
C ILE A 124 -1.72 -23.13 -4.84
N TYR A 125 -2.72 -22.31 -4.52
CA TYR A 125 -3.36 -22.29 -3.22
C TYR A 125 -4.57 -23.23 -3.27
N PRO A 126 -4.74 -24.11 -2.27
CA PRO A 126 -3.94 -24.23 -1.05
C PRO A 126 -2.58 -24.90 -1.27
N ARG A 127 -1.53 -24.29 -0.71
CA ARG A 127 -0.19 -24.90 -0.68
C ARG A 127 -0.22 -26.05 0.33
N HIS A 128 0.14 -27.25 -0.12
CA HIS A 128 0.35 -28.38 0.77
C HIS A 128 1.77 -28.27 1.32
N GLN A 129 1.91 -28.25 2.64
CA GLN A 129 3.20 -28.32 3.32
C GLN A 129 3.37 -29.73 3.89
N MET A 130 4.57 -30.28 3.74
CA MET A 130 4.90 -31.57 4.36
C MET A 130 5.16 -31.38 5.84
N GLU A 131 4.76 -32.36 6.65
CA GLU A 131 5.14 -32.42 8.05
C GLU A 131 6.64 -32.68 8.20
N ILE A 132 7.23 -32.23 9.31
CA ILE A 132 8.66 -32.42 9.59
C ILE A 132 8.88 -33.85 10.08
N ALA A 133 9.48 -34.70 9.26
CA ALA A 133 9.94 -36.01 9.67
C ALA A 133 11.28 -35.92 10.42
N ARG A 134 11.31 -36.37 11.68
CA ARG A 134 12.56 -36.48 12.46
C ARG A 134 13.09 -37.91 12.36
N THR A 135 14.18 -38.11 11.65
CA THR A 135 14.89 -39.39 11.61
C THR A 135 16.14 -39.28 12.49
N TYR A 136 16.24 -40.15 13.48
CA TYR A 136 17.46 -40.30 14.26
C TYR A 136 18.37 -41.30 13.53
N PRO A 137 19.67 -40.98 13.31
CA PRO A 137 20.59 -41.97 12.75
C PRO A 137 20.66 -43.17 13.70
N ALA A 138 20.79 -44.37 13.14
CA ALA A 138 21.02 -45.56 13.95
C ALA A 138 22.30 -45.34 14.77
N VAL A 139 22.21 -45.54 16.08
CA VAL A 139 23.40 -45.51 16.94
C VAL A 139 24.15 -46.81 16.68
N GLU A 140 25.23 -46.74 15.92
CA GLU A 140 26.18 -47.84 15.83
C GLU A 140 26.84 -47.99 17.21
N ALA A 141 26.47 -49.05 17.92
CA ALA A 141 27.19 -49.40 19.14
C ALA A 141 28.62 -49.79 18.73
N PRO A 142 29.66 -49.22 19.37
CA PRO A 142 31.03 -49.63 19.06
C PRO A 142 31.18 -51.12 19.41
N ASP A 143 31.90 -51.86 18.56
CA ASP A 143 32.20 -53.26 18.82
C ASP A 143 32.83 -53.44 20.21
N ALA A 144 32.44 -54.51 20.90
CA ALA A 144 32.95 -54.80 22.23
C ALA A 144 34.47 -54.98 22.18
N ARG A 145 35.21 -54.01 22.71
CA ARG A 145 36.66 -54.10 22.83
C ARG A 145 37.00 -55.06 23.96
N ILE A 146 37.46 -56.26 23.61
CA ILE A 146 38.07 -57.17 24.59
C ILE A 146 39.42 -56.58 24.99
N ILE A 147 39.49 -56.04 26.20
CA ILE A 147 40.75 -55.55 26.76
C ILE A 147 41.44 -56.74 27.44
N PRO A 148 42.60 -57.22 26.93
CA PRO A 148 43.36 -58.25 27.62
C PRO A 148 43.83 -57.71 28.96
N ARG A 149 43.74 -58.55 30.00
CA ARG A 149 44.12 -58.15 31.36
C ARG A 149 45.64 -58.22 31.51
N ASP A 150 46.23 -57.19 32.14
CA ASP A 150 47.69 -57.06 32.26
C ASP A 150 48.37 -58.10 33.16
N LYS A 151 47.62 -58.76 34.06
CA LYS A 151 48.18 -59.74 35.01
C LYS A 151 47.50 -61.11 34.84
N PRO A 152 48.27 -62.21 34.80
CA PRO A 152 47.70 -63.55 34.76
C PRO A 152 46.89 -63.84 36.02
N ILE A 153 45.73 -64.45 35.84
CA ILE A 153 44.89 -64.94 36.94
C ILE A 153 44.99 -66.46 36.94
N ASP A 154 45.32 -67.03 38.09
CA ASP A 154 45.20 -68.47 38.30
C ASP A 154 43.72 -68.81 38.51
N VAL A 155 43.14 -69.48 37.52
CA VAL A 155 41.74 -69.89 37.59
C VAL A 155 41.68 -71.29 38.20
N TYR A 156 41.28 -71.38 39.47
CA TYR A 156 41.04 -72.67 40.13
C TYR A 156 39.58 -73.10 39.92
N LYS A 157 39.38 -74.34 39.48
CA LYS A 157 38.04 -74.94 39.43
C LYS A 157 37.68 -75.43 40.83
N LYS A 158 36.67 -74.80 41.45
CA LYS A 158 36.07 -75.34 42.68
C LYS A 158 35.27 -76.60 42.33
N GLN A 159 35.83 -77.78 42.60
CA GLN A 159 35.09 -79.03 42.55
C GLN A 159 34.39 -79.25 43.91
N ALA A 160 33.10 -79.57 43.90
CA ALA A 160 32.38 -79.96 45.10
C ALA A 160 32.76 -81.40 45.48
N ASP A 161 33.05 -81.67 46.75
CA ASP A 161 33.42 -83.02 47.21
C ASP A 161 32.28 -84.02 46.99
N PRO A 162 32.51 -85.11 46.22
CA PRO A 162 31.46 -86.08 45.89
C PRO A 162 30.99 -86.91 47.11
N TYR A 163 31.76 -86.93 48.20
CA TYR A 163 31.45 -87.70 49.40
C TYR A 163 30.60 -86.95 50.44
N GLN A 164 30.45 -85.63 50.34
CA GLN A 164 29.51 -84.88 51.20
C GLN A 164 28.04 -85.16 50.84
N LEU A 165 27.77 -85.68 49.64
CA LEU A 165 26.43 -86.04 49.16
C LEU A 165 26.02 -87.49 49.49
N ILE A 166 26.93 -88.33 50.02
CA ILE A 166 26.65 -89.73 50.36
C ILE A 166 26.26 -89.83 51.85
N GLN A 167 25.33 -88.99 52.31
CA GLN A 167 24.52 -89.33 53.47
C GLN A 167 23.47 -90.34 52.99
N LYS A 168 23.69 -91.64 53.23
CA LYS A 168 22.70 -92.68 52.93
C LYS A 168 21.49 -92.49 53.86
N PRO A 169 20.26 -92.29 53.36
CA PRO A 169 19.07 -92.50 54.16
C PRO A 169 18.58 -93.93 53.95
N ARG A 170 18.41 -94.71 55.01
CA ARG A 170 17.41 -95.80 55.09
C ARG A 170 17.28 -96.23 56.56
N LEU A 171 16.22 -95.74 57.21
CA LEU A 171 14.92 -96.40 57.36
C LEU A 171 14.93 -97.45 58.47
N GLY A 172 14.29 -97.11 59.60
CA GLY A 172 13.53 -98.08 60.38
C GLY A 172 14.15 -98.54 61.68
N VAL A 173 14.17 -97.68 62.71
CA VAL A 173 13.79 -98.12 64.05
C VAL A 173 12.75 -97.14 64.56
N LYS A 174 11.47 -97.54 64.51
CA LYS A 174 10.41 -96.90 65.28
C LYS A 174 10.56 -97.32 66.73
N LYS A 175 10.51 -96.35 67.65
CA LYS A 175 9.92 -96.40 69.01
C LYS A 175 10.34 -95.10 69.71
N ALA A 176 9.57 -94.44 70.54
CA ALA A 176 8.14 -94.46 70.82
C ALA A 176 7.84 -93.07 71.40
N SER A 177 6.60 -92.62 71.26
CA SER A 177 6.07 -91.50 72.04
C SER A 177 6.27 -91.71 73.54
N ASN A 178 6.58 -90.64 74.28
CA ASN A 178 5.82 -90.21 75.46
C ASN A 178 6.39 -88.90 76.03
N ILE A 179 5.45 -87.95 76.24
CA ILE A 179 5.46 -86.80 77.15
C ILE A 179 6.39 -85.64 76.77
#